data_AF-E4TYN4-F1
#
_entry.id   AF-E4TYN4-F1
#
_cell.length_a   1.000
_cell.length_b   1.000
_cell.length_c   1.000
_cell.angle_alpha   90.00
_cell.angle_beta   90.00
_cell.angle_gamma   90.00
#
_symmetry.space_group_name_H-M   'P 1'
#
loop_
_entity.id
_entity.type
_entity.pdbx_description
1 polymer ?
#
loop_
_entity_poly.entity_id
_entity_poly.type
_entity_poly.pdbx_seq_one_letter_code
_entity_poly.pdbx_strand_id
1 'polypeptide(L)'
;MSTIYSTLDKHWLWKEIYTKLDISSPAYQYWNNTRHIKLNRYIFLEKHTLPIKYAHIEEDLTDLSGYLPTQYAATQLGIDSHIFAYKKMRLYSQFEYKFVNDIKFVNLKRFFLENGIKIGKKSYIHLARLDELIITANSRFYRIDDNYGVVVYD
;
A
#
# COMPACT_ATOMS: atom_id res chain seq x y z
N MET A 1 13.30 4.44 -9.53
CA MET A 1 12.00 4.36 -10.25
C MET A 1 10.94 3.96 -9.22
N SER A 2 9.89 4.75 -9.01
CA SER A 2 8.86 4.44 -8.00
C SER A 2 7.73 3.62 -8.64
N THR A 3 7.58 2.37 -8.19
CA THR A 3 6.41 1.54 -8.46
C THR A 3 5.33 1.83 -7.43
N ILE A 4 4.07 1.50 -7.75
CA ILE A 4 2.91 1.75 -6.88
C ILE A 4 3.09 1.21 -5.45
N TYR A 5 3.70 0.04 -5.33
CA TYR A 5 3.94 -0.64 -4.07
C TYR A 5 5.16 -0.10 -3.29
N SER A 6 6.00 0.74 -3.90
CA SER A 6 7.17 1.35 -3.24
C SER A 6 6.86 2.66 -2.51
N THR A 7 5.61 3.12 -2.56
CA THR A 7 5.16 4.41 -2.02
C THR A 7 5.51 4.59 -0.54
N LEU A 8 5.41 3.52 0.26
CA LEU A 8 5.68 3.56 1.70
C LEU A 8 7.07 3.07 2.11
N ASP A 9 7.95 2.73 1.16
CA ASP A 9 9.31 2.22 1.47
C ASP A 9 10.14 3.21 2.31
N LYS A 10 9.88 4.51 2.11
CA LYS A 10 10.55 5.62 2.81
C LYS A 10 9.65 6.34 3.80
N HIS A 11 8.57 5.71 4.25
CA HIS A 11 7.65 6.39 5.15
C HIS A 11 7.26 5.53 6.36
N TRP A 12 6.99 6.23 7.46
CA TRP A 12 6.40 5.69 8.68
C TRP A 12 4.93 6.07 8.79
N LEU A 13 4.13 5.24 9.45
CA LEU A 13 2.73 5.55 9.72
C LEU A 13 2.63 6.60 10.84
N TRP A 14 2.02 7.75 10.56
CA TRP A 14 1.84 8.80 11.56
C TRP A 14 1.03 8.33 12.79
N LYS A 15 0.02 7.47 12.56
CA LYS A 15 -0.78 6.89 13.66
C LYS A 15 0.06 6.13 14.67
N GLU A 16 1.04 5.37 14.19
CA GLU A 16 1.96 4.64 15.06
C GLU A 16 2.84 5.60 15.87
N ILE A 17 3.37 6.63 15.21
CA ILE A 17 4.24 7.64 15.80
C ILE A 17 3.53 8.39 16.93
N TYR A 18 2.38 9.02 16.65
CA TYR A 18 1.73 9.84 17.67
C TYR A 18 1.20 9.01 18.85
N THR A 19 0.85 7.74 18.61
CA THR A 19 0.42 6.82 19.67
C THR A 19 1.60 6.43 20.56
N LYS A 20 2.77 6.15 19.98
CA LYS A 20 3.98 5.82 20.76
C LYS A 20 4.52 7.01 21.56
N LEU A 21 4.44 8.21 21.00
CA LEU A 21 4.93 9.43 21.64
C LEU A 21 3.93 10.06 22.61
N ASP A 22 2.70 9.57 22.66
CA ASP A 22 1.58 10.15 23.41
C ASP A 22 1.40 11.66 23.11
N ILE A 23 1.35 11.99 21.81
CA ILE A 23 1.16 13.36 21.32
C ILE A 23 -0.13 13.48 20.51
N SER A 24 -0.58 14.72 20.34
CA SER A 24 -1.80 15.00 19.58
C SER A 24 -1.65 14.66 18.09
N SER A 25 -2.71 14.14 17.48
CA SER A 25 -2.71 13.80 16.04
C SER A 25 -2.35 14.96 15.10
N PRO A 26 -2.62 16.25 15.40
CA PRO A 26 -2.17 17.34 14.54
C PRO A 26 -0.70 17.72 14.71
N ALA A 27 0.03 17.15 15.69
CA ALA A 27 1.38 17.59 16.06
C ALA A 27 2.38 17.62 14.90
N TYR A 28 2.29 16.69 13.95
CA TYR A 28 3.18 16.65 12.78
C TYR A 28 3.10 17.93 11.92
N GLN A 29 2.00 18.68 11.96
CA GLN A 29 1.83 19.91 11.17
C GLN A 29 2.78 21.02 11.62
N TYR A 30 3.28 20.94 12.85
CA TYR A 30 4.22 21.92 13.41
C TYR A 30 5.68 21.52 13.21
N TRP A 31 5.95 20.41 12.53
CA TRP A 31 7.31 19.92 12.27
C TRP A 31 7.78 20.38 10.89
N ASN A 32 8.42 21.55 10.84
CA ASN A 32 8.80 22.23 9.59
C ASN A 32 9.68 21.39 8.65
N ASN A 33 10.51 20.50 9.20
CA ASN A 33 11.45 19.68 8.42
C ASN A 33 10.90 18.29 8.07
N THR A 34 9.72 17.93 8.57
CA THR A 34 9.14 16.60 8.38
C THR A 34 8.23 16.60 7.16
N ARG A 35 8.70 15.96 6.09
CA ARG A 35 7.88 15.74 4.89
C ARG A 35 6.86 14.66 5.17
N HIS A 36 5.68 14.82 4.58
CA HIS A 36 4.60 13.85 4.74
C HIS A 36 3.81 13.66 3.46
N ILE A 37 3.20 12.49 3.34
CA ILE A 37 2.24 12.17 2.29
C ILE A 37 0.93 11.72 2.92
N LYS A 38 -0.17 11.97 2.22
CA LYS A 38 -1.50 11.52 2.61
C LYS A 38 -1.99 10.48 1.61
N LEU A 39 -2.20 9.25 2.08
CA LEU A 39 -2.84 8.19 1.29
C LEU A 39 -4.25 7.97 1.83
N ASN A 40 -5.24 8.45 1.09
CA ASN A 40 -6.64 8.51 1.52
C ASN A 40 -6.77 9.26 2.87
N ARG A 41 -7.19 8.60 3.95
CA ARG A 41 -7.32 9.21 5.28
C ARG A 41 -6.08 9.11 6.17
N TYR A 42 -5.05 8.38 5.73
CA TYR A 42 -3.87 8.09 6.54
C TYR A 42 -2.70 9.00 6.15
N ILE A 43 -1.95 9.42 7.17
CA ILE A 43 -0.78 10.28 7.03
C ILE A 43 0.47 9.42 7.25
N PHE A 44 1.48 9.66 6.42
CA PHE A 44 2.77 9.00 6.52
C PHE A 44 3.89 10.04 6.51
N LEU A 45 4.85 9.89 7.40
CA LEU A 45 6.00 10.79 7.54
C LEU A 45 7.23 10.18 6.88
N GLU A 46 8.05 10.98 6.19
CA GLU A 46 9.29 10.49 5.57
C GLU A 46 10.29 10.04 6.65
N LYS A 47 10.93 8.87 6.45
CA LYS A 47 11.93 8.32 7.37
C LYS A 47 13.07 9.32 7.56
N HIS A 48 13.66 9.36 8.76
CA HIS A 48 14.79 10.23 9.11
C HIS A 48 14.47 11.74 9.05
N THR A 49 13.18 12.10 9.00
CA THR A 49 12.73 13.50 9.05
C THR A 49 12.03 13.86 10.35
N LEU A 50 11.97 12.94 11.32
CA LEU A 50 11.44 13.23 12.65
C LEU A 50 12.33 14.24 13.38
N PRO A 51 11.76 15.08 14.27
CA PRO A 51 12.56 15.92 15.16
C PRO A 51 13.56 15.09 15.95
N ILE A 52 14.77 15.64 16.19
CA ILE A 52 15.87 14.93 16.88
C ILE A 52 15.43 14.34 18.22
N LYS A 53 14.58 15.06 18.96
CA LYS A 53 13.98 14.60 20.23
C LYS A 53 13.26 13.26 20.11
N TYR A 54 12.69 12.94 18.94
CA TYR A 54 11.91 11.74 18.66
C TYR A 54 12.63 10.74 17.75
N ALA A 55 13.86 10.99 17.32
CA ALA A 55 14.58 10.07 16.43
C ALA A 55 14.73 8.66 17.02
N HIS A 56 14.80 8.55 18.34
CA HIS A 56 14.94 7.27 19.06
C HIS A 56 13.80 6.28 18.81
N ILE A 57 12.59 6.74 18.45
CA ILE A 57 11.48 5.81 18.19
C ILE A 57 11.55 5.17 16.80
N GLU A 58 12.36 5.68 15.86
CA GLU A 58 12.38 5.17 14.48
C GLU A 58 12.76 3.70 14.39
N GLU A 59 13.60 3.22 15.30
CA GLU A 59 14.03 1.81 15.36
C GLU A 59 12.88 0.87 15.75
N ASP A 60 11.88 1.37 16.46
CA ASP A 60 10.72 0.62 16.93
C ASP A 60 9.48 0.77 16.03
N LEU A 61 9.58 1.53 14.94
CA LEU A 61 8.47 1.74 14.00
C LEU A 61 8.35 0.58 13.02
N THR A 62 7.11 0.28 12.65
CA THR A 62 6.84 -0.85 11.76
C THR A 62 7.22 -0.52 10.33
N ASP A 63 8.10 -1.34 9.73
CA ASP A 63 8.41 -1.20 8.31
C ASP A 63 7.23 -1.58 7.42
N LEU A 64 6.87 -0.62 6.55
CA LEU A 64 5.77 -0.68 5.59
C LEU A 64 6.27 -0.80 4.14
N SER A 65 7.54 -1.13 3.95
CA SER A 65 8.11 -1.33 2.61
C SER A 65 7.34 -2.40 1.83
N GLY A 66 6.84 -2.06 0.65
CA GLY A 66 5.98 -2.93 -0.16
C GLY A 66 4.52 -3.06 0.29
N TYR A 67 4.15 -2.50 1.45
CA TYR A 67 2.79 -2.51 1.97
C TYR A 67 2.04 -1.23 1.61
N LEU A 68 0.72 -1.33 1.45
CA LEU A 68 -0.18 -0.20 1.31
C LEU A 68 -1.43 -0.40 2.19
N PRO A 69 -2.07 0.67 2.68
CA PRO A 69 -3.38 0.56 3.32
C PRO A 69 -4.39 -0.08 2.37
N THR A 70 -5.19 -1.04 2.85
CA THR A 70 -6.08 -1.84 2.00
C THR A 70 -7.00 -1.01 1.12
N GLN A 71 -7.56 0.09 1.65
CA GLN A 71 -8.45 0.94 0.87
C GLN A 71 -7.72 1.70 -0.24
N TYR A 72 -6.49 2.14 -0.01
CA TYR A 72 -5.68 2.78 -1.04
C TYR A 72 -5.23 1.75 -2.08
N ALA A 73 -4.80 0.57 -1.64
CA ALA A 73 -4.45 -0.54 -2.52
C ALA A 73 -5.62 -0.97 -3.42
N ALA A 74 -6.85 -0.97 -2.90
CA ALA A 74 -8.05 -1.33 -3.66
C ALA A 74 -8.27 -0.36 -4.82
N THR A 75 -8.20 0.96 -4.54
CA THR A 75 -8.27 1.99 -5.57
C THR A 75 -7.18 1.84 -6.63
N GLN A 76 -5.96 1.51 -6.19
CA GLN A 76 -4.81 1.31 -7.09
C GLN A 76 -4.94 0.07 -7.99
N LEU A 77 -5.67 -0.96 -7.55
CA LEU A 77 -5.93 -2.19 -8.32
C LEU A 77 -7.26 -2.17 -9.09
N GLY A 78 -8.05 -1.10 -8.96
CA GLY A 78 -9.39 -1.01 -9.57
C GLY A 78 -10.43 -1.95 -8.95
N ILE A 79 -10.25 -2.40 -7.70
CA ILE A 79 -11.14 -3.36 -7.03
C ILE A 79 -11.88 -2.75 -5.84
N ASP A 80 -12.91 -3.45 -5.39
CA ASP A 80 -13.54 -3.18 -4.10
C ASP A 80 -12.62 -3.59 -2.94
N SER A 81 -12.48 -2.70 -1.97
CA SER A 81 -11.78 -2.95 -0.70
C SER A 81 -12.31 -4.15 0.10
N HIS A 82 -13.55 -4.58 -0.13
CA HIS A 82 -14.15 -5.78 0.48
C HIS A 82 -13.33 -7.06 0.19
N ILE A 83 -12.61 -7.11 -0.93
CA ILE A 83 -11.71 -8.23 -1.25
C ILE A 83 -10.65 -8.42 -0.16
N PHE A 84 -10.18 -7.32 0.44
CA PHE A 84 -9.22 -7.35 1.54
C PHE A 84 -9.84 -7.53 2.91
N ALA A 85 -11.17 -7.47 3.05
CA ALA A 85 -11.84 -7.62 4.33
C ALA A 85 -12.27 -9.07 4.58
N TYR A 86 -12.75 -9.76 3.54
CA TYR A 86 -13.47 -11.01 3.70
C TYR A 86 -12.60 -12.25 3.46
N LYS A 87 -12.25 -12.97 4.53
CA LYS A 87 -11.40 -14.17 4.49
C LYS A 87 -11.91 -15.29 3.59
N LYS A 88 -13.22 -15.35 3.29
CA LYS A 88 -13.78 -16.38 2.41
C LYS A 88 -13.58 -16.08 0.92
N MET A 89 -13.14 -14.87 0.56
CA MET A 89 -12.79 -14.54 -0.82
C MET A 89 -11.50 -15.27 -1.21
N ARG A 90 -11.48 -15.93 -2.37
CA ARG A 90 -10.27 -16.64 -2.85
C ARG A 90 -9.08 -15.71 -3.05
N LEU A 91 -9.32 -14.49 -3.55
CA LEU A 91 -8.27 -13.48 -3.69
C LEU A 91 -7.65 -13.08 -2.35
N TYR A 92 -8.40 -13.15 -1.24
CA TYR A 92 -7.88 -12.78 0.07
C TYR A 92 -6.63 -13.59 0.43
N SER A 93 -6.64 -14.89 0.16
CA SER A 93 -5.49 -15.76 0.46
C SER A 93 -4.28 -15.54 -0.44
N GLN A 94 -4.42 -14.80 -1.54
CA GLN A 94 -3.31 -14.44 -2.43
C GLN A 94 -2.50 -13.25 -1.92
N PHE A 95 -2.97 -12.59 -0.85
CA PHE A 95 -2.34 -11.41 -0.30
C PHE A 95 -1.81 -11.68 1.11
N GLU A 96 -0.63 -11.11 1.38
CA GLU A 96 -0.11 -11.01 2.72
C GLU A 96 -0.59 -9.72 3.39
N TYR A 97 -1.02 -9.81 4.65
CA TYR A 97 -1.54 -8.68 5.41
C TYR A 97 -0.74 -8.42 6.68
N LYS A 98 -0.72 -7.16 7.08
CA LYS A 98 -0.16 -6.70 8.36
C LYS A 98 -1.13 -5.71 9.01
N PHE A 99 -1.14 -5.65 10.33
CA PHE A 99 -1.91 -4.64 11.08
C PHE A 99 -0.95 -3.74 11.87
N VAL A 100 -1.14 -2.43 11.76
CA VAL A 100 -0.39 -1.42 12.53
C VAL A 100 -1.38 -0.40 13.06
N ASN A 101 -1.47 -0.25 14.38
CA ASN A 101 -2.43 0.64 15.07
C ASN A 101 -3.86 0.53 14.49
N ASP A 102 -4.40 -0.69 14.44
CA ASP A 102 -5.74 -1.03 13.91
C ASP A 102 -5.95 -0.76 12.41
N ILE A 103 -4.90 -0.39 11.68
CA ILE A 103 -4.96 -0.17 10.24
C ILE A 103 -4.45 -1.43 9.55
N LYS A 104 -5.26 -1.96 8.63
CA LYS A 104 -4.90 -3.11 7.82
C LYS A 104 -4.11 -2.68 6.58
N PHE A 105 -2.97 -3.33 6.39
CA PHE A 105 -2.08 -3.16 5.24
C PHE A 105 -2.02 -4.45 4.43
N VAL A 106 -1.78 -4.32 3.13
CA VAL A 106 -1.59 -5.42 2.19
C VAL A 106 -0.24 -5.29 1.48
N ASN A 107 0.50 -6.39 1.38
CA ASN A 107 1.80 -6.44 0.70
C ASN A 107 1.60 -6.56 -0.82
N LEU A 108 1.49 -5.42 -1.50
CA LEU A 108 1.39 -5.43 -2.96
C LEU A 108 2.71 -5.82 -3.60
N LYS A 109 3.86 -5.41 -3.05
CA LYS A 109 5.16 -5.77 -3.65
C LYS A 109 5.30 -7.28 -3.80
N ARG A 110 4.98 -8.03 -2.74
CA ARG A 110 4.99 -9.49 -2.76
C ARG A 110 4.02 -10.06 -3.78
N PHE A 111 2.76 -9.59 -3.79
CA PHE A 111 1.75 -10.04 -4.76
C PHE A 111 2.23 -9.88 -6.22
N PHE A 112 2.81 -8.72 -6.57
CA PHE A 112 3.29 -8.48 -7.93
C PHE A 112 4.51 -9.34 -8.28
N LEU A 113 5.44 -9.51 -7.33
CA LEU A 113 6.64 -10.31 -7.56
C LEU A 113 6.34 -11.80 -7.69
N GLU A 114 5.51 -12.36 -6.81
CA GLU A 114 5.14 -13.78 -6.83
C GLU A 114 4.36 -14.16 -8.10
N ASN A 115 3.56 -13.22 -8.63
CA ASN A 115 2.83 -13.41 -9.88
C ASN A 115 3.58 -12.93 -11.14
N GLY A 116 4.85 -12.51 -11.01
CA GLY A 116 5.67 -12.06 -12.15
C GLY A 116 5.13 -10.82 -12.86
N ILE A 117 4.29 -10.01 -12.20
CA ILE A 117 3.60 -8.86 -12.79
C ILE A 117 4.58 -7.71 -12.93
N LYS A 118 4.80 -7.27 -14.18
CA LYS A 118 5.66 -6.13 -14.49
C LYS A 118 4.82 -4.88 -14.69
N ILE A 119 5.13 -3.84 -13.93
CA ILE A 119 4.45 -2.54 -13.98
C ILE A 119 5.42 -1.42 -14.34
N GLY A 120 4.97 -0.54 -15.23
CA GLY A 120 5.63 0.71 -15.55
C GLY A 120 5.28 1.82 -14.56
N LYS A 121 5.91 2.99 -14.71
CA LYS A 121 5.74 4.13 -13.80
C LYS A 121 4.35 4.77 -13.87
N LYS A 122 3.68 4.68 -15.01
CA LYS A 122 2.37 5.28 -15.29
C LYS A 122 1.31 4.24 -15.67
N SER A 123 1.61 2.96 -15.46
CA SER A 123 0.69 1.91 -15.86
C SER A 123 -0.57 1.95 -14.99
N TYR A 124 -1.72 1.81 -15.62
CA TYR A 124 -2.98 1.53 -14.92
C TYR A 124 -3.10 0.02 -14.72
N ILE A 125 -3.56 -0.39 -13.54
CA ILE A 125 -3.63 -1.80 -13.16
C ILE A 125 -5.08 -2.11 -12.82
N HIS A 126 -5.60 -3.17 -13.42
CA HIS A 126 -6.94 -3.65 -13.17
C HIS A 126 -6.88 -5.13 -12.81
N LEU A 127 -7.21 -5.44 -11.56
CA LEU A 127 -7.42 -6.80 -11.07
C LEU A 127 -8.92 -7.07 -11.11
N ALA A 128 -9.37 -8.09 -11.83
CA ALA A 128 -10.79 -8.46 -11.84
C ALA A 128 -10.93 -9.95 -12.12
N ARG A 129 -12.19 -10.42 -12.15
CA ARG A 129 -12.47 -11.77 -12.61
C ARG A 129 -12.18 -11.89 -14.11
N LEU A 130 -11.82 -13.08 -14.58
CA LEU A 130 -11.44 -13.31 -15.98
C LEU A 130 -12.54 -12.92 -16.98
N ASP A 131 -13.81 -13.05 -16.60
CA ASP A 131 -14.98 -12.68 -17.40
C ASP A 131 -15.27 -11.16 -17.43
N GLU A 132 -14.65 -10.38 -16.54
CA GLU A 132 -14.83 -8.93 -16.43
C GLU A 132 -13.64 -8.13 -16.99
N LEU A 133 -12.55 -8.82 -17.35
CA LEU A 133 -11.32 -8.17 -17.82
C LEU A 133 -11.44 -7.70 -19.26
N ILE A 134 -11.12 -6.43 -19.48
CA ILE A 134 -11.05 -5.82 -20.81
C ILE A 134 -9.60 -5.81 -21.27
N ILE A 135 -9.24 -6.73 -22.16
CA ILE A 135 -7.89 -6.80 -22.74
C ILE A 135 -7.87 -5.96 -24.02
N THR A 136 -6.95 -4.98 -24.07
CA THR A 136 -6.72 -4.14 -25.25
C THR A 136 -5.36 -4.44 -25.87
N ALA A 137 -5.13 -4.00 -27.11
CA ALA A 137 -3.87 -4.24 -27.84
C ALA A 137 -2.62 -3.69 -27.11
N ASN A 138 -2.78 -2.66 -26.27
CA ASN A 138 -1.70 -2.02 -25.51
C ASN A 138 -1.70 -2.45 -24.03
N SER A 139 -2.14 -3.66 -23.74
CA SER A 139 -2.22 -4.18 -22.38
C SER A 139 -1.46 -5.49 -22.22
N ARG A 140 -0.94 -5.74 -21.01
CA ARG A 140 -0.34 -7.00 -20.60
C ARG A 140 -1.28 -7.71 -19.63
N PHE A 141 -1.65 -8.95 -19.97
CA PHE A 141 -2.47 -9.80 -19.11
C PHE A 141 -1.60 -10.77 -18.30
N TYR A 142 -1.93 -10.92 -17.03
CA TYR A 142 -1.32 -11.85 -16.08
C TYR A 142 -2.42 -12.68 -15.43
N ARG A 143 -2.35 -14.00 -15.58
CA ARG A 143 -3.27 -14.92 -14.91
C ARG A 143 -2.83 -15.11 -13.45
N ILE A 144 -3.76 -14.94 -12.51
CA ILE A 144 -3.50 -15.16 -11.07
C ILE A 144 -3.97 -16.55 -10.67
N ASP A 145 -5.20 -16.90 -11.00
CA ASP A 145 -5.75 -18.23 -10.79
C ASP A 145 -6.77 -18.58 -11.90
N ASP A 146 -7.67 -19.53 -11.63
CA ASP A 146 -8.72 -19.94 -12.57
C ASP A 146 -9.88 -18.95 -12.69
N ASN A 147 -9.95 -17.93 -11.84
CA ASN A 147 -11.08 -17.01 -11.74
C ASN A 147 -10.66 -15.55 -11.89
N TYR A 148 -9.41 -15.21 -11.58
CA TYR A 148 -8.91 -13.84 -11.52
C TYR A 148 -7.67 -13.63 -12.39
N GLY A 149 -7.55 -12.41 -12.89
CA GLY A 149 -6.39 -11.95 -13.65
C GLY A 149 -6.11 -10.47 -13.40
N VAL A 150 -4.89 -10.07 -13.73
CA VAL A 150 -4.46 -8.67 -13.71
C VAL A 150 -4.18 -8.23 -15.14
N VAL A 151 -4.73 -7.09 -15.52
CA VAL A 151 -4.38 -6.39 -16.75
C VAL A 151 -3.61 -5.13 -16.39
N VAL A 152 -2.46 -4.96 -17.02
CA VAL A 152 -1.61 -3.78 -16.91
C VAL A 152 -1.69 -3.02 -18.23
N TYR A 153 -2.22 -1.80 -18.18
CA TYR A 153 -2.30 -0.90 -19.33
C TYR A 153 -1.15 0.10 -19.23
N ASP A 154 -0.34 0.22 -20.28
CA ASP A 154 0.82 1.12 -20.31
C ASP A 154 0.47 2.53 -20.83
#